data_AF-A0A5D4TXH2-F1
#
_entry.id   AF-A0A5D4TXH2-F1
#
_cell.length_a   1.000
_cell.length_b   1.000
_cell.length_c   1.000
_cell.angle_alpha   90.00
_cell.angle_beta   90.00
_cell.angle_gamma   90.00
#
_symmetry.space_group_name_H-M   'P 1'
#
loop_
_entity.id
_entity.type
_entity.pdbx_description
1 polymer ?
#
loop_
_entity_poly.entity_id
_entity_poly.type
_entity_poly.pdbx_seq_one_letter_code
_entity_poly.pdbx_strand_id
1 'polypeptide(L)'
;MNKTISFLTIFLVLAAFFLGACASGEEVLKIEDTTFAKMLIVQKVENDTSDEALTKSITDETKVEETLKLVRGLKVKELSTDEFFNKLKSQNSYSFSFFKTEQDTSGMIPYTFYVLEDGTMMFTFEEVDSLREKPLITIHAEKELLDKIKDHLEIEF
;
A
#
# COMPACT_ATOMS: atom_id res chain seq x y z
N MET A 1 -64.53 0.87 -9.18
CA MET A 1 -63.21 1.08 -9.81
C MET A 1 -62.17 0.71 -8.76
N ASN A 2 -61.90 -0.60 -8.62
CA ASN A 2 -61.14 -1.12 -7.49
C ASN A 2 -59.67 -1.24 -7.90
N LYS A 3 -58.83 -0.37 -7.34
CA LYS A 3 -57.38 -0.41 -7.49
C LYS A 3 -56.85 -1.54 -6.60
N THR A 4 -56.69 -2.73 -7.16
CA THR A 4 -55.83 -3.77 -6.59
C THR A 4 -54.40 -3.33 -6.79
N ILE A 5 -53.85 -2.58 -5.84
CA ILE A 5 -52.41 -2.40 -5.74
C ILE A 5 -51.85 -3.78 -5.42
N SER A 6 -51.34 -4.42 -6.47
CA SER A 6 -50.77 -5.77 -6.42
C SER A 6 -49.64 -5.78 -5.42
N PHE A 7 -49.76 -6.58 -4.35
CA PHE A 7 -48.70 -6.82 -3.36
C PHE A 7 -47.36 -7.22 -4.02
N LEU A 8 -47.43 -7.73 -5.25
CA LEU A 8 -46.31 -8.12 -6.10
C LEU A 8 -45.43 -6.95 -6.54
N THR A 9 -45.98 -5.74 -6.73
CA THR A 9 -45.17 -4.58 -7.15
C THR A 9 -44.41 -3.93 -5.99
N ILE A 10 -44.91 -4.07 -4.76
CA ILE A 10 -44.20 -3.59 -3.56
C ILE A 10 -42.96 -4.46 -3.26
N PHE A 11 -43.07 -5.78 -3.47
CA PHE A 11 -41.96 -6.71 -3.24
C PHE A 11 -40.82 -6.53 -4.26
N LEU A 12 -41.15 -6.17 -5.51
CA LEU A 12 -40.15 -5.94 -6.57
C LEU A 12 -39.30 -4.68 -6.32
N VAL A 13 -39.87 -3.65 -5.69
CA VAL A 13 -39.15 -2.40 -5.36
C VAL A 13 -38.23 -2.59 -4.14
N LEU A 14 -38.60 -3.43 -3.17
CA LEU A 14 -37.71 -3.77 -2.04
C LEU A 14 -36.52 -4.65 -2.47
N ALA A 15 -36.71 -5.57 -3.42
CA ALA A 15 -35.62 -6.43 -3.89
C ALA A 15 -34.53 -5.65 -4.65
N ALA A 16 -34.88 -4.55 -5.33
CA ALA A 16 -33.93 -3.68 -6.02
C ALA A 16 -33.05 -2.84 -5.07
N PHE A 17 -33.43 -2.70 -3.79
CA PHE A 17 -32.67 -1.94 -2.80
C PHE A 17 -31.51 -2.72 -2.16
N PHE A 18 -31.44 -4.04 -2.34
CA PHE A 18 -30.41 -4.88 -1.70
C PHE A 18 -29.20 -5.19 -2.59
N LEU A 19 -29.17 -4.71 -3.84
CA LEU A 19 -28.05 -4.96 -4.77
C LEU A 19 -26.98 -3.84 -4.77
N GLY A 20 -27.07 -2.87 -3.87
CA GLY A 20 -26.25 -1.65 -3.91
C GLY A 20 -25.09 -1.54 -2.91
N ALA A 21 -24.72 -2.56 -2.15
CA ALA A 21 -23.76 -2.36 -1.05
C ALA A 21 -22.82 -3.54 -0.74
N CYS A 22 -22.35 -4.27 -1.76
CA CYS A 22 -21.23 -5.21 -1.58
C CYS A 22 -20.29 -5.20 -2.78
N ALA A 23 -19.92 -4.00 -3.24
CA ALA A 23 -18.65 -3.79 -3.90
C ALA A 23 -17.72 -3.23 -2.83
N SER A 24 -17.17 -4.07 -1.96
CA SER A 24 -16.00 -3.63 -1.21
C SER A 24 -14.95 -3.27 -2.27
N GLY A 25 -14.43 -2.03 -2.20
CA GLY A 25 -13.43 -1.48 -3.14
C GLY A 25 -12.07 -2.16 -2.97
N GLU A 26 -12.09 -3.48 -2.92
CA GLU A 26 -10.94 -4.35 -2.86
C GLU A 26 -10.39 -4.51 -4.27
N GLU A 27 -9.11 -4.26 -4.41
CA GLU A 27 -8.36 -4.47 -5.63
C GLU A 27 -7.06 -5.22 -5.34
N VAL A 28 -6.35 -5.57 -6.41
CA VAL A 28 -5.06 -6.25 -6.33
C VAL A 28 -3.99 -5.25 -6.69
N LEU A 29 -3.00 -5.07 -5.81
CA LEU A 29 -1.88 -4.16 -6.06
C LEU A 29 -1.13 -4.59 -7.32
N LYS A 30 -1.05 -3.69 -8.29
CA LYS A 30 -0.26 -3.84 -9.50
C LYS A 30 1.00 -3.00 -9.40
N ILE A 31 2.10 -3.57 -9.85
CA ILE A 31 3.36 -2.87 -10.06
C ILE A 31 3.86 -3.40 -11.41
N GLU A 32 3.67 -2.61 -12.46
CA GLU A 32 3.91 -3.03 -13.84
C GLU A 32 5.40 -3.10 -14.14
N ASP A 33 6.15 -2.06 -13.79
CA ASP A 33 7.61 -2.03 -13.93
C ASP A 33 8.29 -2.23 -12.57
N THR A 34 8.99 -3.35 -12.41
CA THR A 34 9.81 -3.64 -11.22
C THR A 34 11.29 -3.40 -11.43
N THR A 35 11.71 -3.02 -12.65
CA THR A 35 13.11 -2.93 -13.09
C THR A 35 13.66 -1.50 -13.11
N PHE A 36 12.81 -0.49 -12.90
CA PHE A 36 13.22 0.92 -12.94
C PHE A 36 14.21 1.32 -11.86
N ALA A 37 14.21 0.60 -10.72
CA ALA A 37 14.89 1.02 -9.51
C ALA A 37 16.30 0.42 -9.43
N LYS A 38 17.29 1.28 -9.19
CA LYS A 38 18.69 0.91 -8.96
C LYS A 38 19.07 0.90 -7.49
N MET A 39 18.31 1.62 -6.68
CA MET A 39 18.55 1.75 -5.25
C MET A 39 17.23 1.71 -4.49
N LEU A 40 17.24 1.05 -3.35
CA LEU A 40 16.19 1.08 -2.34
C LEU A 40 16.78 1.67 -1.06
N ILE A 41 16.11 2.68 -0.50
CA ILE A 41 16.36 3.17 0.85
C ILE A 41 15.20 2.72 1.72
N VAL A 42 15.53 1.96 2.77
CA VAL A 42 14.58 1.60 3.82
C VAL A 42 14.87 2.43 5.05
N GLN A 43 13.87 3.16 5.53
CA GLN A 43 13.98 3.98 6.73
C GLN A 43 12.90 3.61 7.72
N LYS A 44 13.29 3.25 8.95
CA LYS A 44 12.37 3.05 10.07
C LYS A 44 12.14 4.38 10.80
N VAL A 45 10.89 4.61 11.17
CA VAL A 45 10.44 5.73 11.99
C VAL A 45 9.91 5.18 13.30
N GLU A 46 10.48 5.63 14.41
CA GLU A 46 10.05 5.31 15.77
C GLU A 46 9.70 6.60 16.50
N ASN A 47 8.51 6.64 17.12
CA ASN A 47 8.02 7.83 17.85
C ASN A 47 8.12 9.14 17.04
N ASP A 48 7.71 9.11 15.77
CA ASP A 48 7.81 10.24 14.81
C ASP A 48 9.26 10.73 14.54
N THR A 49 10.25 9.93 14.92
CA THR A 49 11.68 10.22 14.71
C THR A 49 12.37 9.10 13.95
N SER A 50 13.43 9.45 13.23
CA SER A 50 14.31 8.50 12.54
C SER A 50 15.73 9.04 12.58
N ASP A 51 16.70 8.15 12.47
CA ASP A 51 18.12 8.49 12.40
C ASP A 51 18.85 7.62 11.36
N GLU A 52 20.16 7.85 11.21
CA GLU A 52 21.00 7.12 10.28
C GLU A 52 21.10 5.62 10.63
N ALA A 53 21.05 5.26 11.92
CA ALA A 53 21.09 3.87 12.36
C ALA A 53 19.82 3.09 12.00
N LEU A 54 18.71 3.81 11.82
CA LEU A 54 17.42 3.29 11.35
C LEU A 54 17.23 3.39 9.83
N THR A 55 18.32 3.58 9.08
CA THR A 55 18.30 3.69 7.63
C THR A 55 19.24 2.65 7.00
N LYS A 56 18.75 1.95 5.97
CA LYS A 56 19.55 1.03 5.15
C LYS A 56 19.41 1.36 3.68
N SER A 57 20.53 1.47 2.97
CA SER A 57 20.58 1.60 1.52
C SER A 57 20.95 0.26 0.87
N ILE A 58 20.26 -0.11 -0.19
CA ILE A 58 20.45 -1.33 -0.96
C ILE A 58 20.62 -0.95 -2.43
N THR A 59 21.76 -1.34 -3.02
CA THR A 59 22.08 -1.14 -4.46
C THR A 59 22.17 -2.45 -5.24
N ASP A 60 21.89 -3.58 -4.60
CA ASP A 60 21.72 -4.85 -5.30
C ASP A 60 20.38 -4.82 -6.06
N GLU A 61 20.45 -4.52 -7.36
CA GLU A 61 19.28 -4.38 -8.23
C GLU A 61 18.37 -5.62 -8.20
N THR A 62 18.93 -6.83 -8.02
CA THR A 62 18.12 -8.06 -7.92
C THR A 62 17.29 -8.04 -6.64
N LYS A 63 17.90 -7.68 -5.51
CA LYS A 63 17.16 -7.54 -4.24
C LYS A 63 16.10 -6.44 -4.31
N VAL A 64 16.42 -5.32 -4.97
CA VAL A 64 15.50 -4.19 -5.16
C VAL A 64 14.27 -4.62 -5.98
N GLU A 65 14.50 -5.22 -7.15
CA GLU A 65 13.43 -5.71 -8.02
C GLU A 65 12.56 -6.78 -7.32
N GLU A 66 13.19 -7.73 -6.61
CA GLU A 66 12.47 -8.77 -5.89
C GLU A 66 11.59 -8.20 -4.76
N THR A 67 12.00 -7.11 -4.12
CA THR A 67 11.18 -6.44 -3.09
C THR A 67 9.86 -5.93 -3.67
N LEU A 68 9.89 -5.33 -4.86
CA LEU A 68 8.66 -4.90 -5.55
C LEU A 68 7.79 -6.10 -5.95
N LYS A 69 8.41 -7.19 -6.40
CA LYS A 69 7.70 -8.43 -6.74
C LYS A 69 7.01 -9.08 -5.53
N LEU A 70 7.59 -8.96 -4.33
CA LEU A 70 7.04 -9.51 -3.09
C LEU A 70 5.72 -8.86 -2.67
N VAL A 71 5.58 -7.55 -2.89
CA VAL A 71 4.36 -6.80 -2.53
C VAL A 71 3.33 -6.76 -3.66
N ARG A 72 3.75 -7.07 -4.90
CA ARG A 72 2.83 -7.20 -6.04
C ARG A 72 1.80 -8.29 -5.79
N GLY A 73 0.54 -8.03 -6.14
CA GLY A 73 -0.54 -9.00 -6.02
C GLY A 73 -1.24 -9.01 -4.66
N LEU A 74 -0.82 -8.14 -3.73
CA LEU A 74 -1.51 -7.97 -2.44
C LEU A 74 -2.94 -7.48 -2.65
N LYS A 75 -3.86 -7.98 -1.84
CA LYS A 75 -5.23 -7.44 -1.79
C LYS A 75 -5.23 -6.16 -0.97
N VAL A 76 -5.73 -5.11 -1.58
CA VAL A 76 -5.70 -3.76 -1.04
C VAL A 76 -7.04 -3.07 -1.24
N LYS A 77 -7.26 -1.96 -0.55
CA LYS A 77 -8.43 -1.11 -0.71
C LYS A 77 -8.04 0.36 -0.56
N GLU A 78 -8.88 1.26 -1.06
CA GLU A 78 -8.68 2.69 -0.86
C GLU A 78 -8.68 3.08 0.63
N LEU A 79 -7.84 4.06 0.94
CA LEU A 79 -7.66 4.69 2.23
C LEU A 79 -7.79 6.20 2.05
N SER A 80 -8.44 6.89 2.99
CA SER A 80 -8.43 8.36 2.96
C SER A 80 -7.06 8.91 3.38
N THR A 81 -6.69 10.08 2.87
CA THR A 81 -5.41 10.72 3.23
C THR A 81 -5.27 10.97 4.74
N ASP A 82 -6.36 11.36 5.41
CA ASP A 82 -6.35 11.57 6.87
C ASP A 82 -6.13 10.24 7.61
N GLU A 83 -6.79 9.16 7.19
CA GLU A 83 -6.62 7.85 7.81
C GLU A 83 -5.20 7.30 7.56
N PHE A 84 -4.61 7.58 6.40
CA PHE A 84 -3.20 7.27 6.11
C PHE A 84 -2.25 7.91 7.11
N PHE A 85 -2.33 9.22 7.33
CA PHE A 85 -1.47 9.89 8.30
C PHE A 85 -1.75 9.47 9.74
N ASN A 86 -3.01 9.20 10.10
CA ASN A 86 -3.36 8.69 11.42
C ASN A 86 -2.75 7.30 11.67
N LYS A 87 -2.73 6.43 10.66
CA LYS A 87 -2.10 5.11 10.74
C LYS A 87 -0.58 5.21 10.86
N LEU A 88 0.07 6.03 10.03
CA LEU A 88 1.52 6.25 10.10
C LEU A 88 1.98 6.73 11.48
N LYS A 89 1.19 7.58 12.16
CA LYS A 89 1.52 8.10 13.51
C LYS A 89 1.17 7.15 14.65
N SER A 90 0.34 6.14 14.40
CA SER A 90 -0.18 5.27 15.45
C SER A 90 0.84 4.27 16.00
N GLN A 91 1.89 3.97 15.24
CA GLN A 91 2.92 3.01 15.58
C GLN A 91 4.17 3.24 14.74
N ASN A 92 5.26 2.54 15.07
CA ASN A 92 6.47 2.54 14.26
C ASN A 92 6.16 2.10 12.82
N SER A 93 6.90 2.64 11.88
CA SER A 93 6.72 2.35 10.46
C SER A 93 8.03 2.32 9.71
N TYR A 94 7.99 1.71 8.54
CA TYR A 94 9.08 1.60 7.60
C TYR A 94 8.64 2.27 6.30
N SER A 95 9.49 3.11 5.73
CA SER A 95 9.34 3.55 4.34
C SER A 95 10.31 2.78 3.45
N PHE A 96 9.84 2.35 2.29
CA PHE A 96 10.63 1.66 1.26
C PHE A 96 10.62 2.54 0.02
N SER A 97 11.67 3.33 -0.16
CA SER A 97 11.78 4.34 -1.23
C SER A 97 12.74 3.88 -2.32
N PHE A 98 12.25 3.82 -3.56
CA PHE A 98 12.94 3.27 -4.72
C PHE A 98 13.41 4.39 -5.65
N PHE A 99 14.68 4.38 -6.01
CA PHE A 99 15.33 5.41 -6.82
C PHE A 99 15.86 4.87 -8.13
N LYS A 100 15.76 5.67 -9.20
CA LYS A 100 16.30 5.34 -10.53
C LYS A 100 17.82 5.46 -10.65
N THR A 101 18.46 6.12 -9.69
CA THR A 101 19.91 6.34 -9.66
C THR A 101 20.45 6.19 -8.24
N GLU A 102 21.72 5.83 -8.12
CA GLU A 102 22.40 5.71 -6.82
C GLU A 102 22.96 7.05 -6.30
N GLN A 103 23.06 8.06 -7.17
CA GLN A 103 23.87 9.27 -6.93
C GLN A 103 23.04 10.49 -6.57
N ASP A 104 21.75 10.48 -6.90
CA ASP A 104 20.84 11.60 -6.62
C ASP A 104 19.55 11.12 -5.96
N THR A 105 19.48 11.35 -4.66
CA THR A 105 18.29 11.14 -3.82
C THR A 105 17.58 12.47 -3.49
N SER A 106 18.04 13.58 -4.05
CA SER A 106 17.51 14.93 -3.77
C SER A 106 16.32 15.33 -4.66
N GLY A 107 16.10 14.55 -5.74
CA GLY A 107 14.98 14.71 -6.65
C GLY A 107 13.67 14.09 -6.16
N MET A 108 12.66 14.10 -7.04
CA MET A 108 11.39 13.41 -6.79
C MET A 108 11.62 11.91 -6.63
N ILE A 109 11.11 11.33 -5.56
CA ILE A 109 11.18 9.89 -5.32
C ILE A 109 10.24 9.19 -6.31
N PRO A 110 10.75 8.29 -7.17
CA PRO A 110 9.95 7.61 -8.18
C PRO A 110 8.84 6.71 -7.62
N TYR A 111 9.09 6.04 -6.49
CA TYR A 111 8.11 5.14 -5.89
C TYR A 111 8.43 4.92 -4.41
N THR A 112 7.41 4.95 -3.56
CA THR A 112 7.51 4.61 -2.14
C THR A 112 6.28 3.84 -1.69
N PHE A 113 6.49 2.84 -0.83
CA PHE A 113 5.42 2.29 0.00
C PHE A 113 5.84 2.31 1.47
N TYR A 114 4.84 2.21 2.35
CA TYR A 114 5.00 2.26 3.79
C TYR A 114 4.51 0.95 4.40
N VAL A 115 5.15 0.50 5.47
CA VAL A 115 4.72 -0.67 6.24
C VAL A 115 4.72 -0.30 7.72
N LEU A 116 3.62 -0.55 8.41
CA LEU A 116 3.56 -0.40 9.85
C LEU A 116 4.20 -1.61 10.54
N GLU A 117 4.58 -1.47 11.81
CA GLU A 117 5.26 -2.54 12.58
C GLU A 117 4.45 -3.87 12.61
N ASP A 118 3.11 -3.77 12.58
CA ASP A 118 2.22 -4.93 12.53
C ASP A 118 2.15 -5.63 11.16
N GLY A 119 2.78 -5.08 10.12
CA GLY A 119 2.78 -5.60 8.76
C GLY A 119 1.70 -5.00 7.85
N THR A 120 0.90 -4.04 8.32
CA THR A 120 -0.04 -3.29 7.47
C THR A 120 0.73 -2.49 6.43
N MET A 121 0.50 -2.73 5.13
CA MET A 121 1.19 -2.01 4.06
C MET A 121 0.30 -0.95 3.43
N MET A 122 0.88 0.20 3.09
CA MET A 122 0.19 1.33 2.49
C MET A 122 0.96 1.85 1.27
N PHE A 123 0.24 2.14 0.19
CA PHE A 123 0.83 2.48 -1.12
C PHE A 123 0.32 3.84 -1.60
N THR A 124 1.22 4.74 -1.99
CA THR A 124 0.88 6.12 -2.40
C THR A 124 1.08 6.39 -3.89
N PHE A 125 1.56 5.40 -4.65
CA PHE A 125 1.85 5.50 -6.07
C PHE A 125 0.97 4.55 -6.88
N GLU A 126 0.46 5.04 -8.02
CA GLU A 126 -0.28 4.22 -9.00
C GLU A 126 0.73 3.50 -9.90
N GLU A 127 1.74 4.25 -10.35
CA GLU A 127 2.81 3.81 -11.22
C GLU A 127 4.11 4.52 -10.82
N VAL A 128 5.22 4.16 -11.46
CA VAL A 128 6.49 4.86 -11.29
C VAL A 128 6.32 6.34 -11.67
N ASP A 129 6.81 7.23 -10.80
CA ASP A 129 6.67 8.68 -10.90
C ASP A 129 5.22 9.22 -10.87
N SER A 130 4.24 8.40 -10.49
CA SER A 130 2.82 8.79 -10.50
C SER A 130 2.16 8.53 -9.14
N LEU A 131 1.84 9.60 -8.43
CA LEU A 131 1.10 9.53 -7.17
C LEU A 131 -0.38 9.21 -7.40
N ARG A 132 -0.95 8.42 -6.50
CA ARG A 132 -2.40 8.19 -6.47
C ARG A 132 -3.10 9.39 -5.86
N GLU A 133 -4.36 9.61 -6.25
CA GLU A 133 -5.24 10.55 -5.56
C GLU A 133 -5.54 10.09 -4.13
N LYS A 134 -5.73 8.79 -3.93
CA LYS A 134 -5.94 8.16 -2.62
C LYS A 134 -4.94 7.05 -2.37
N PRO A 135 -4.34 6.96 -1.18
CA PRO A 135 -3.51 5.82 -0.81
C PRO A 135 -4.29 4.49 -0.84
N LEU A 136 -3.56 3.40 -0.97
CA LEU A 136 -4.06 2.05 -0.71
C LEU A 136 -3.57 1.55 0.63
N ILE A 137 -4.31 0.58 1.17
CA ILE A 137 -3.93 -0.19 2.34
C ILE A 137 -4.24 -1.67 2.13
N THR A 138 -3.41 -2.56 2.65
CA THR A 138 -3.72 -3.99 2.66
C THR A 138 -5.00 -4.28 3.46
N ILE A 139 -5.74 -5.29 3.02
CA ILE A 139 -6.98 -5.71 3.71
C ILE A 139 -6.66 -6.35 5.07
N HIS A 140 -5.53 -7.04 5.15
CA HIS A 140 -4.99 -7.66 6.36
C HIS A 140 -3.54 -7.20 6.59
N ALA A 141 -3.09 -7.29 7.83
CA ALA A 141 -1.69 -7.04 8.16
C ALA A 141 -0.84 -8.22 7.68
N GLU A 142 0.22 -7.94 6.93
CA GLU A 142 1.06 -8.92 6.25
C GLU A 142 2.38 -9.10 7.01
N LYS A 143 2.30 -9.44 8.31
CA LYS A 143 3.48 -9.48 9.19
C LYS A 143 4.57 -10.44 8.70
N GLU A 144 4.18 -11.64 8.27
CA GLU A 144 5.12 -12.62 7.71
C GLU A 144 5.80 -12.12 6.43
N LEU A 145 5.10 -11.32 5.62
CA LEU A 145 5.68 -10.71 4.43
C LEU A 145 6.66 -9.59 4.80
N LEU A 146 6.35 -8.77 5.80
CA LEU A 146 7.30 -7.78 6.32
C LEU A 146 8.57 -8.48 6.82
N ASP A 147 8.44 -9.55 7.60
CA ASP A 147 9.59 -10.31 8.10
C ASP A 147 10.41 -10.90 6.94
N LYS A 148 9.75 -11.48 5.94
CA LYS A 148 10.40 -11.96 4.71
C LYS A 148 11.14 -10.86 3.94
N ILE A 149 10.57 -9.66 3.84
CA ILE A 149 11.22 -8.50 3.19
C ILE A 149 12.44 -8.07 4.02
N LYS A 150 12.33 -8.03 5.35
CA LYS A 150 13.44 -7.69 6.24
C LYS A 150 14.58 -8.69 6.10
N ASP A 151 14.30 -10.00 6.09
CA ASP A 151 15.30 -11.04 5.89
C ASP A 151 15.98 -10.92 4.51
N HIS A 152 15.20 -10.73 3.45
CA HIS A 152 15.69 -10.54 2.09
C HIS A 152 16.67 -9.35 1.95
N LEU A 153 16.34 -8.25 2.63
CA LEU A 153 17.12 -7.02 2.64
C LEU A 153 18.15 -6.97 3.78
N GLU A 154 18.24 -8.02 4.59
CA GLU A 154 19.11 -8.12 5.77
C GLU A 154 18.94 -6.93 6.73
N ILE A 155 17.70 -6.52 7.00
CA ILE A 155 17.38 -5.39 7.90
C ILE A 155 17.34 -5.88 9.34
N GLU A 156 18.20 -5.32 10.20
CA GLU A 156 18.37 -5.76 11.59
C GLU A 156 17.74 -4.81 12.64
N PHE A 157 17.37 -3.59 12.25
CA PHE A 157 16.71 -2.61 13.12
C PHE A 157 15.19 -2.80 13.21
#